data_AF-A0ABC8SUL2-F1
#
_entry.id   AF-A0ABC8SUL2-F1
#
_cell.length_a   1.000
_cell.length_b   1.000
_cell.length_c   1.000
_cell.angle_alpha   90.00
_cell.angle_beta   90.00
_cell.angle_gamma   90.00
#
_symmetry.space_group_name_H-M   'P 1'
#
loop_
_entity.id
_entity.type
_entity.pdbx_description
1 polymer ?
#
loop_
_entity_poly.entity_id
_entity_poly.type
_entity_poly.pdbx_seq_one_letter_code
_entity_poly.pdbx_strand_id
1 'polypeptide(L)'
;MYGDGPRKLLSLDVNATVMESPPTRALRSLVPRDTRPWHFEANQTCLPSTTAEWTGTKIHCTPKPIASFYRNCVISGTVDFIFGDSSTVIQNCLIIARKPMDNQQNTVTAHGRSNKRETTGLVIQNCRIVPEQKLQPMRFKIPTYLGRPWKEYSRTVIMETTLADFVQPAGWLPWAGNFALDTCNFAEYANRGPGARQIRG
;
A
#
# COMPACT_ATOMS: atom_id res chain seq x y z
N MET A 1 47.86 4.39 -17.95
CA MET A 1 47.48 5.13 -16.73
C MET A 1 45.95 5.22 -16.75
N TYR A 2 45.30 4.10 -16.40
CA TYR A 2 44.66 3.84 -15.10
C TYR A 2 43.26 4.48 -15.03
N GLY A 3 42.15 3.75 -14.94
CA GLY A 3 42.00 2.30 -14.80
C GLY A 3 40.53 1.89 -14.84
N ASP A 4 40.26 0.87 -15.65
CA ASP A 4 39.09 -0.01 -15.55
C ASP A 4 39.19 -0.80 -14.23
N GLY A 5 38.17 -0.69 -13.38
CA GLY A 5 38.01 -1.46 -12.14
C GLY A 5 36.99 -2.59 -12.33
N PRO A 6 37.17 -3.76 -11.70
CA PRO A 6 36.46 -4.98 -12.08
C PRO A 6 34.99 -4.97 -11.62
N ARG A 7 34.10 -5.39 -12.53
CA ARG A 7 32.74 -5.82 -12.18
C ARG A 7 32.84 -7.09 -11.34
N LYS A 8 32.62 -6.98 -10.02
CA LYS A 8 32.33 -8.16 -9.20
C LYS A 8 30.89 -8.59 -9.47
N LEU A 9 30.74 -9.61 -10.32
CA LEU A 9 29.68 -10.60 -10.14
C LEU A 9 29.95 -11.30 -8.81
N LEU A 10 29.01 -11.19 -7.88
CA LEU A 10 28.90 -12.11 -6.75
C LEU A 10 27.57 -12.83 -6.92
N SER A 11 27.65 -14.03 -7.50
CA SER A 11 26.68 -15.09 -7.24
C SER A 11 26.75 -15.41 -5.75
N LEU A 12 25.61 -15.40 -5.07
CA LEU A 12 25.48 -16.05 -3.77
C LEU A 12 24.28 -16.98 -3.84
N ASP A 13 24.59 -18.23 -3.56
CA ASP A 13 23.72 -19.39 -3.62
C ASP A 13 22.48 -19.23 -2.75
N VAL A 14 21.33 -19.60 -3.32
CA VAL A 14 20.07 -19.73 -2.62
C VAL A 14 20.09 -21.07 -1.89
N ASN A 15 20.43 -21.08 -0.60
CA ASN A 15 20.17 -22.27 0.22
C ASN A 15 18.76 -22.15 0.81
N ALA A 16 17.80 -22.78 0.14
CA ALA A 16 16.43 -22.90 0.60
C ALA A 16 16.36 -24.02 1.64
N THR A 17 16.21 -23.67 2.92
CA THR A 17 15.73 -24.63 3.92
C THR A 17 14.21 -24.50 4.02
N VAL A 18 13.51 -25.43 3.38
CA VAL A 18 12.09 -25.70 3.64
C VAL A 18 12.00 -26.20 5.08
N MET A 19 11.36 -25.45 5.98
CA MET A 19 10.90 -26.02 7.25
C MET A 19 9.45 -26.47 7.08
N GLU A 20 9.31 -27.78 6.88
CA GLU A 20 8.08 -28.52 7.09
C GLU A 20 7.63 -28.40 8.56
N SER A 21 6.35 -28.12 8.81
CA SER A 21 5.67 -28.40 10.10
C SER A 21 5.51 -29.92 10.27
N PRO A 22 5.48 -30.57 11.47
CA PRO A 22 4.64 -30.23 12.67
C PRO A 22 5.29 -30.77 14.00
N PRO A 23 4.60 -31.19 15.11
CA PRO A 23 3.32 -30.86 15.76
C PRO A 23 3.45 -30.38 17.25
N THR A 24 2.31 -30.02 17.84
CA THR A 24 1.99 -29.69 19.26
C THR A 24 2.81 -30.37 20.38
N ARG A 25 3.35 -29.59 21.34
CA ARG A 25 3.22 -29.80 22.81
C ARG A 25 3.70 -28.57 23.61
N ALA A 26 2.95 -28.24 24.67
CA ALA A 26 3.09 -27.07 25.53
C ALA A 26 4.40 -26.99 26.33
N LEU A 27 4.84 -25.76 26.64
CA LEU A 27 5.41 -25.39 27.93
C LEU A 27 5.18 -23.89 28.21
N ARG A 28 4.68 -23.61 29.41
CA ARG A 28 4.33 -22.30 29.96
C ARG A 28 5.56 -21.54 30.48
N SER A 29 5.34 -20.22 30.59
CA SER A 29 5.98 -19.23 31.45
C SER A 29 7.44 -18.87 31.20
N LEU A 30 7.65 -17.63 30.74
CA LEU A 30 8.33 -16.56 31.47
C LEU A 30 7.98 -15.23 30.78
N VAL A 31 7.19 -14.40 31.45
CA VAL A 31 6.87 -13.02 31.02
C VAL A 31 7.70 -12.06 31.86
N PRO A 32 8.66 -11.33 31.26
CA PRO A 32 9.15 -10.09 31.84
C PRO A 32 8.26 -8.92 31.38
N ARG A 33 7.73 -8.18 32.35
CA ARG A 33 7.06 -6.90 32.16
C ARG A 33 8.13 -5.82 31.98
N ASP A 34 8.30 -5.31 30.78
CA ASP A 34 8.82 -3.95 30.57
C ASP A 34 8.20 -3.36 29.29
N THR A 35 7.28 -2.42 29.47
CA THR A 35 6.47 -1.80 28.42
C THR A 35 7.06 -0.44 28.04
N ARG A 36 8.21 -0.45 27.37
CA ARG A 36 8.70 0.72 26.64
C ARG A 36 9.08 0.32 25.22
N PRO A 37 8.30 0.69 24.19
CA PRO A 37 8.68 0.38 22.82
C PRO A 37 9.87 1.24 22.43
N TRP A 38 10.93 0.53 22.03
CA TRP A 38 12.14 1.07 21.42
C TRP A 38 11.77 1.96 20.22
N HIS A 39 12.31 3.18 20.22
CA HIS A 39 12.23 4.13 19.11
C HIS A 39 13.48 3.92 18.24
N PHE A 40 13.29 3.49 16.99
CA PHE A 40 14.33 3.55 15.95
C PHE A 40 13.69 3.89 14.59
N GLU A 41 14.34 4.80 13.90
CA GLU A 41 13.94 5.45 12.64
C GLU A 41 15.02 5.14 11.59
N ALA A 42 14.66 4.63 10.40
CA ALA A 42 15.55 4.62 9.22
C ALA A 42 14.84 4.20 7.92
N ASN A 43 15.51 4.52 6.81
CA ASN A 43 15.05 4.74 5.44
C ASN A 43 15.33 3.55 4.49
N GLN A 44 14.46 3.38 3.48
CA GLN A 44 14.63 2.71 2.17
C GLN A 44 14.71 1.17 1.96
N THR A 45 14.03 0.78 0.88
CA THR A 45 14.20 -0.40 -0.01
C THR A 45 13.76 -1.78 0.49
N CYS A 46 12.56 -2.22 0.09
CA CYS A 46 12.12 -3.60 0.28
C CYS A 46 12.65 -4.49 -0.87
N LEU A 47 13.71 -5.25 -0.60
CA LEU A 47 14.08 -6.48 -1.31
C LEU A 47 13.76 -7.71 -0.42
N PRO A 48 13.70 -8.93 -0.98
CA PRO A 48 12.71 -9.93 -0.60
C PRO A 48 12.99 -10.62 0.75
N SER A 49 11.91 -11.08 1.38
CA SER A 49 11.84 -11.96 2.56
C SER A 49 12.23 -11.39 3.93
N THR A 50 11.93 -10.13 4.20
CA THR A 50 11.89 -9.61 5.58
C THR A 50 10.52 -9.03 5.88
N THR A 51 9.87 -9.53 6.93
CA THR A 51 8.74 -8.86 7.58
C THR A 51 9.20 -7.46 7.97
N ALA A 52 8.83 -6.47 7.17
CA ALA A 52 9.04 -5.08 7.49
C ALA A 52 8.16 -4.74 8.70
N GLU A 53 8.77 -4.49 9.86
CA GLU A 53 8.05 -3.97 11.01
C GLU A 53 7.84 -2.46 10.86
N TRP A 54 6.56 -2.13 10.97
CA TRP A 54 5.88 -0.88 10.70
C TRP A 54 6.02 0.11 11.84
N THR A 55 6.33 1.37 11.56
CA THR A 55 6.02 2.48 12.47
C THR A 55 4.82 3.26 11.91
N GLY A 56 3.63 3.00 12.46
CA GLY A 56 2.47 3.90 12.37
C GLY A 56 1.86 4.16 10.97
N THR A 57 0.94 3.30 10.56
CA THR A 57 -0.28 3.65 9.77
C THR A 57 -0.16 4.19 8.34
N LYS A 58 1.01 4.58 7.81
CA LYS A 58 1.08 5.20 6.46
C LYS A 58 2.35 4.85 5.68
N ILE A 59 2.22 4.73 4.36
CA ILE A 59 3.34 4.68 3.41
C ILE A 59 3.50 6.07 2.78
N HIS A 60 4.69 6.66 2.95
CA HIS A 60 5.08 7.92 2.31
C HIS A 60 5.98 7.64 1.08
N CYS A 61 5.50 8.05 -0.09
CA CYS A 61 6.23 8.07 -1.35
C CYS A 61 6.95 9.43 -1.47
N THR A 62 8.28 9.44 -1.40
CA THR A 62 9.08 10.68 -1.23
C THR A 62 9.13 11.54 -2.51
N PRO A 63 9.47 12.85 -2.41
CA PRO A 63 9.52 13.78 -3.55
C PRO A 63 10.66 13.56 -4.56
N LYS A 64 11.60 12.66 -4.27
CA LYS A 64 12.68 12.31 -5.20
C LYS A 64 12.21 11.06 -5.96
N PRO A 65 12.30 11.02 -7.30
CA PRO A 65 11.82 9.87 -8.08
C PRO A 65 12.71 8.66 -7.83
N ILE A 66 12.45 7.98 -6.72
CA ILE A 66 13.00 6.69 -6.35
C ILE A 66 11.93 5.67 -6.72
N ALA A 67 12.32 4.67 -7.51
CA ALA A 67 11.44 3.56 -7.80
C ALA A 67 11.30 2.69 -6.54
N SER A 68 10.07 2.47 -6.10
CA SER A 68 9.75 1.66 -4.92
C SER A 68 8.94 0.44 -5.32
N PHE A 69 9.30 -0.72 -4.79
CA PHE A 69 8.60 -1.98 -5.02
C PHE A 69 8.25 -2.63 -3.69
N TYR A 70 6.96 -2.89 -3.47
CA TYR A 70 6.45 -3.56 -2.28
C TYR A 70 5.79 -4.86 -2.70
N ARG A 71 6.19 -5.98 -2.09
CA ARG A 71 5.63 -7.29 -2.41
C ARG A 71 5.38 -8.15 -1.19
N ASN A 72 4.24 -8.85 -1.18
CA ASN A 72 3.83 -9.72 -0.08
C ASN A 72 3.77 -8.99 1.28
N CYS A 73 3.43 -7.69 1.27
CA CYS A 73 3.31 -6.88 2.46
C CYS A 73 1.86 -6.85 2.95
N VAL A 74 1.68 -6.53 4.24
CA VAL A 74 0.41 -6.08 4.80
C VAL A 74 0.48 -4.57 5.00
N ILE A 75 -0.50 -3.84 4.47
CA ILE A 75 -0.58 -2.38 4.52
C ILE A 75 -1.90 -2.02 5.16
N SER A 76 -1.91 -1.18 6.20
CA SER A 76 -3.16 -0.79 6.86
C SER A 76 -3.20 0.68 7.24
N GLY A 77 -4.39 1.28 7.12
CA GLY A 77 -4.59 2.70 7.44
C GLY A 77 -6.03 3.14 7.24
N THR A 78 -6.27 4.45 7.30
CA THR A 78 -7.62 5.04 7.24
C THR A 78 -7.73 6.05 6.11
N VAL A 79 -7.16 7.24 6.30
CA VAL A 79 -7.18 8.35 5.36
C VAL A 79 -5.81 8.51 4.71
N ASP A 80 -5.79 8.50 3.38
CA ASP A 80 -4.61 8.72 2.52
C ASP A 80 -3.39 7.93 2.99
N PHE A 81 -3.58 6.64 3.27
CA PHE A 81 -2.53 5.86 3.93
C PHE A 81 -1.48 5.28 2.96
N ILE A 82 -1.71 5.39 1.65
CA ILE A 82 -0.68 5.23 0.61
C ILE A 82 -0.63 6.56 -0.17
N PHE A 83 0.36 7.40 0.12
CA PHE A 83 0.40 8.77 -0.42
C PHE A 83 1.82 9.18 -0.83
N GLY A 84 1.93 10.24 -1.63
CA GLY A 84 3.22 10.83 -2.03
C GLY A 84 3.48 10.78 -3.54
N ASP A 85 4.72 11.09 -3.95
CA ASP A 85 5.08 11.32 -5.35
C ASP A 85 6.34 10.54 -5.79
N SER A 86 6.22 9.21 -5.80
CA SER A 86 7.26 8.31 -6.34
C SER A 86 6.69 7.39 -7.42
N SER A 87 7.58 6.65 -8.09
CA SER A 87 7.21 5.55 -8.99
C SER A 87 7.10 4.27 -8.16
N THR A 88 5.89 3.92 -7.74
CA THR A 88 5.66 2.83 -6.77
C THR A 88 4.81 1.73 -7.36
N VAL A 89 5.25 0.48 -7.19
CA VAL A 89 4.45 -0.71 -7.48
C VAL A 89 4.24 -1.50 -6.19
N ILE A 90 2.99 -1.80 -5.86
CA ILE A 90 2.56 -2.63 -4.73
C ILE A 90 1.93 -3.90 -5.31
N GLN A 91 2.58 -5.04 -5.12
CA GLN A 91 2.20 -6.29 -5.77
C GLN A 91 1.96 -7.42 -4.75
N ASN A 92 0.89 -8.20 -4.92
CA ASN A 92 0.59 -9.34 -4.04
C ASN A 92 0.47 -8.97 -2.55
N CYS A 93 0.03 -7.75 -2.25
CA CYS A 93 -0.11 -7.26 -0.88
C CYS A 93 -1.55 -7.41 -0.36
N LEU A 94 -1.69 -7.45 0.96
CA LEU A 94 -2.96 -7.29 1.65
C LEU A 94 -3.08 -5.84 2.13
N ILE A 95 -4.09 -5.13 1.63
CA ILE A 95 -4.36 -3.74 1.96
C ILE A 95 -5.63 -3.69 2.83
N ILE A 96 -5.51 -3.18 4.05
CA ILE A 96 -6.54 -3.21 5.09
C ILE A 96 -6.99 -1.80 5.43
N ALA A 97 -8.22 -1.44 5.08
CA ALA A 97 -8.84 -0.20 5.51
C ALA A 97 -9.37 -0.36 6.95
N ARG A 98 -8.85 0.44 7.87
CA ARG A 98 -9.21 0.41 9.29
C ARG A 98 -10.42 1.29 9.58
N LYS A 99 -11.01 1.13 10.77
CA LYS A 99 -12.03 2.07 11.25
C LYS A 99 -11.40 3.46 11.46
N PRO A 100 -11.85 4.52 10.77
CA PRO A 100 -11.35 5.87 10.99
C PRO A 100 -11.96 6.50 12.25
N MET A 101 -11.56 7.73 12.57
CA MET A 101 -12.21 8.51 13.62
C MET A 101 -13.62 8.94 13.18
N ASP A 102 -14.41 9.44 14.12
CA ASP A 102 -15.77 9.89 13.83
C ASP A 102 -15.76 11.03 12.81
N ASN A 103 -16.78 11.07 11.94
CA ASN A 103 -16.94 12.02 10.83
C ASN A 103 -15.82 11.99 9.77
N GLN A 104 -15.05 10.90 9.70
CA GLN A 104 -14.07 10.68 8.64
C GLN A 104 -14.53 9.62 7.64
N GLN A 105 -13.87 9.63 6.50
CA GLN A 105 -14.01 8.66 5.43
C GLN A 105 -12.64 8.09 5.06
N ASN A 106 -12.61 6.87 4.54
CA ASN A 106 -11.37 6.24 4.16
C ASN A 106 -11.01 6.51 2.70
N THR A 107 -9.71 6.68 2.45
CA THR A 107 -9.13 6.81 1.11
C THR A 107 -7.86 5.98 1.09
N VAL A 108 -7.79 5.01 0.18
CA VAL A 108 -6.62 4.11 0.10
C VAL A 108 -5.40 4.87 -0.41
N THR A 109 -5.56 5.63 -1.50
CA THR A 109 -4.45 6.33 -2.14
C THR A 109 -4.63 7.85 -2.21
N ALA A 110 -3.50 8.56 -2.20
CA ALA A 110 -3.42 9.99 -2.48
C ALA A 110 -2.09 10.31 -3.20
N HIS A 111 -2.03 10.02 -4.51
CA HIS A 111 -0.82 10.25 -5.29
C HIS A 111 -0.61 11.74 -5.58
N GLY A 112 0.63 12.19 -5.42
CA GLY A 112 1.03 13.59 -5.36
C GLY A 112 1.74 14.13 -6.60
N ARG A 113 1.60 13.50 -7.78
CA ARG A 113 2.23 14.01 -9.01
C ARG A 113 1.77 15.43 -9.32
N SER A 114 2.70 16.38 -9.35
CA SER A 114 2.42 17.80 -9.49
C SER A 114 2.74 18.34 -10.88
N ASN A 115 3.54 17.63 -11.66
CA ASN A 115 3.92 18.01 -13.01
C ASN A 115 3.60 16.92 -14.02
N LYS A 116 2.97 17.27 -15.15
CA LYS A 116 2.67 16.32 -16.24
C LYS A 116 3.91 15.59 -16.77
N ARG A 117 5.09 16.24 -16.69
CA ARG A 117 6.37 15.69 -17.15
C ARG A 117 7.00 14.69 -16.18
N GLU A 118 6.52 14.62 -14.93
CA GLU A 118 6.98 13.62 -13.96
C GLU A 118 6.54 12.22 -14.41
N THR A 119 7.49 11.28 -14.36
CA THR A 119 7.27 9.87 -14.69
C THR A 119 6.77 9.06 -13.50
N THR A 120 6.43 9.71 -12.37
CA THR A 120 5.97 9.09 -11.12
C THR A 120 4.52 8.60 -11.20
N GLY A 121 4.16 7.63 -10.38
CA GLY A 121 2.84 7.03 -10.38
C GLY A 121 2.75 5.87 -9.41
N LEU A 122 1.53 5.53 -9.00
CA LEU A 122 1.25 4.41 -8.11
C LEU A 122 0.52 3.30 -8.85
N VAL A 123 1.03 2.07 -8.74
CA VAL A 123 0.38 0.87 -9.27
C VAL A 123 0.13 -0.11 -8.15
N ILE A 124 -1.13 -0.53 -7.97
CA ILE A 124 -1.54 -1.61 -7.08
C ILE A 124 -1.95 -2.79 -7.95
N GLN A 125 -1.17 -3.87 -7.92
CA GLN A 125 -1.38 -5.04 -8.76
C GLN A 125 -1.58 -6.31 -7.94
N ASN A 126 -2.56 -7.13 -8.33
CA ASN A 126 -2.79 -8.44 -7.74
C ASN A 126 -2.86 -8.42 -6.20
N CYS A 127 -3.41 -7.34 -5.65
CA CYS A 127 -3.56 -7.17 -4.22
C CYS A 127 -4.95 -7.64 -3.75
N ARG A 128 -5.18 -7.58 -2.44
CA ARG A 128 -6.51 -7.67 -1.85
C ARG A 128 -6.78 -6.43 -1.02
N ILE A 129 -7.85 -5.69 -1.32
CA ILE A 129 -8.29 -4.54 -0.53
C ILE A 129 -9.50 -4.96 0.29
N VAL A 130 -9.34 -4.97 1.61
CA VAL A 130 -10.34 -5.47 2.57
C VAL A 130 -10.54 -4.49 3.73
N PRO A 131 -11.71 -4.48 4.38
CA PRO A 131 -11.91 -3.76 5.63
C PRO A 131 -11.33 -4.55 6.82
N GLU A 132 -10.87 -3.83 7.84
CA GLU A 132 -10.53 -4.38 9.14
C GLU A 132 -11.79 -4.96 9.82
N GLN A 133 -11.62 -5.93 10.71
CA GLN A 133 -12.71 -6.53 11.49
C GLN A 133 -13.57 -5.49 12.24
N LYS A 134 -12.97 -4.39 12.72
CA LYS A 134 -13.70 -3.29 13.38
C LYS A 134 -14.49 -2.40 12.42
N LEU A 135 -14.07 -2.31 11.16
CA LEU A 135 -14.77 -1.58 10.11
C LEU A 135 -15.91 -2.43 9.51
N GLN A 136 -15.73 -3.75 9.44
CA GLN A 136 -16.65 -4.69 8.77
C GLN A 136 -18.15 -4.49 9.12
N PRO A 137 -18.57 -4.30 10.39
CA PRO A 137 -19.98 -4.09 10.73
C PRO A 137 -20.55 -2.74 10.29
N MET A 138 -19.68 -1.75 10.04
CA MET A 138 -20.06 -0.38 9.69
C MET A 138 -19.58 0.02 8.29
N ARG A 139 -19.10 -0.94 7.50
CA ARG A 139 -18.40 -0.71 6.22
C ARG A 139 -19.26 -0.02 5.16
N PHE A 140 -20.59 -0.08 5.30
CA PHE A 140 -21.54 0.64 4.44
C PHE A 140 -21.96 2.01 5.00
N LYS A 141 -21.69 2.29 6.28
CA LYS A 141 -21.95 3.59 6.92
C LYS A 141 -20.76 4.53 6.81
N ILE A 142 -19.54 3.98 6.82
CA ILE A 142 -18.29 4.74 6.68
C ILE A 142 -17.81 4.57 5.24
N PRO A 143 -17.89 5.61 4.39
CA PRO A 143 -17.53 5.47 2.99
C PRO A 143 -16.01 5.26 2.85
N THR A 144 -15.63 4.36 1.94
CA THR A 144 -14.23 4.09 1.57
C THR A 144 -14.08 4.22 0.06
N TYR A 145 -13.04 4.95 -0.36
CA TYR A 145 -12.69 5.19 -1.76
C TYR A 145 -11.30 4.64 -2.07
N LEU A 146 -11.07 4.29 -3.34
CA LEU A 146 -9.78 3.84 -3.84
C LEU A 146 -8.71 4.92 -3.74
N GLY A 147 -9.10 6.19 -3.89
CA GLY A 147 -8.19 7.30 -3.65
C GLY A 147 -8.77 8.65 -4.00
N ARG A 148 -7.92 9.67 -3.91
CA ARG A 148 -8.23 11.06 -4.28
C ARG A 148 -6.99 11.80 -4.82
N PRO A 149 -7.15 12.78 -5.71
CA PRO A 149 -6.02 13.44 -6.37
C PRO A 149 -5.42 14.50 -5.44
N TRP A 150 -4.33 14.16 -4.72
CA TRP A 150 -3.66 15.13 -3.85
C TRP A 150 -3.04 16.31 -4.64
N LYS A 151 -2.62 16.05 -5.88
CA LYS A 151 -2.06 17.04 -6.80
C LYS A 151 -2.66 16.92 -8.21
N GLU A 152 -2.52 17.97 -9.00
CA GLU A 152 -3.20 18.18 -10.28
C GLU A 152 -3.05 17.03 -11.27
N TYR A 153 -1.88 16.39 -11.31
CA TYR A 153 -1.59 15.31 -12.26
C TYR A 153 -1.58 13.93 -11.60
N SER A 154 -2.23 13.77 -10.44
CA SER A 154 -2.27 12.52 -9.67
C SER A 154 -2.48 11.30 -10.56
N ARG A 155 -1.67 10.26 -10.36
CA ARG A 155 -1.67 9.08 -11.24
C ARG A 155 -1.65 7.78 -10.43
N THR A 156 -2.76 7.05 -10.48
CA THR A 156 -2.93 5.78 -9.77
C THR A 156 -3.61 4.75 -10.67
N VAL A 157 -3.06 3.54 -10.70
CA VAL A 157 -3.65 2.38 -11.39
C VAL A 157 -3.89 1.27 -10.37
N ILE A 158 -5.10 0.72 -10.36
CA ILE A 158 -5.44 -0.46 -9.55
C ILE A 158 -5.86 -1.58 -10.50
N MET A 159 -5.07 -2.64 -10.56
CA MET A 159 -5.28 -3.70 -11.54
C MET A 159 -5.18 -5.09 -10.94
N GLU A 160 -5.93 -6.03 -11.52
CA GLU A 160 -5.96 -7.44 -11.15
C GLU A 160 -6.20 -7.65 -9.65
N THR A 161 -6.82 -6.68 -8.97
CA THR A 161 -6.88 -6.61 -7.52
C THR A 161 -8.27 -7.00 -7.05
N THR A 162 -8.36 -7.77 -5.97
CA THR A 162 -9.64 -8.15 -5.38
C THR A 162 -10.12 -7.05 -4.43
N LEU A 163 -11.28 -6.46 -4.74
CA LEU A 163 -11.93 -5.42 -3.96
C LEU A 163 -13.12 -5.99 -3.19
N ALA A 164 -13.10 -5.87 -1.86
CA ALA A 164 -14.25 -6.18 -1.01
C ALA A 164 -15.43 -5.20 -1.23
N ASP A 165 -16.60 -5.54 -0.72
CA ASP A 165 -17.90 -4.89 -1.00
C ASP A 165 -18.07 -3.48 -0.42
N PHE A 166 -17.11 -3.02 0.38
CA PHE A 166 -17.16 -1.76 1.10
C PHE A 166 -16.65 -0.54 0.33
N VAL A 167 -16.02 -0.76 -0.83
CA VAL A 167 -15.57 0.32 -1.71
C VAL A 167 -16.80 0.97 -2.33
N GLN A 168 -16.89 2.29 -2.27
CA GLN A 168 -18.04 3.02 -2.81
C GLN A 168 -18.17 2.84 -4.33
N PRO A 169 -19.40 2.78 -4.88
CA PRO A 169 -19.63 2.68 -6.33
C PRO A 169 -19.02 3.82 -7.17
N ALA A 170 -18.75 4.98 -6.56
CA ALA A 170 -18.04 6.06 -7.22
C ALA A 170 -16.56 5.71 -7.49
N GLY A 171 -15.98 4.76 -6.76
CA GLY A 171 -14.57 4.36 -6.83
C GLY A 171 -13.62 5.40 -6.23
N TRP A 172 -13.62 6.60 -6.80
CA TRP A 172 -12.68 7.68 -6.53
C TRP A 172 -13.39 8.88 -5.89
N LEU A 173 -12.66 9.60 -5.03
CA LEU A 173 -13.18 10.79 -4.36
C LEU A 173 -12.52 12.06 -4.94
N PRO A 174 -13.29 13.11 -5.27
CA PRO A 174 -12.73 14.43 -5.57
C PRO A 174 -11.90 14.97 -4.40
N TRP A 175 -10.83 15.71 -4.69
CA TRP A 175 -10.06 16.38 -3.64
C TRP A 175 -10.82 17.60 -3.09
N ALA A 176 -11.22 18.51 -3.98
CA ALA A 176 -12.02 19.68 -3.68
C ALA A 176 -12.68 20.21 -4.96
N GLY A 177 -14.02 20.24 -5.01
CA GLY A 177 -14.76 20.67 -6.20
C GLY A 177 -14.30 19.92 -7.46
N ASN A 178 -13.96 20.68 -8.51
CA ASN A 178 -13.51 20.14 -9.79
C ASN A 178 -11.98 20.05 -9.92
N PHE A 179 -11.23 20.22 -8.83
CA PHE A 179 -9.77 20.16 -8.87
C PHE A 179 -9.27 18.82 -9.41
N ALA A 180 -8.34 18.88 -10.37
CA ALA A 180 -7.65 17.76 -10.99
C ALA A 180 -8.53 16.75 -11.75
N LEU A 181 -9.85 16.95 -11.85
CA LEU A 181 -10.74 15.95 -12.47
C LEU A 181 -10.43 15.72 -13.95
N ASP A 182 -10.01 16.77 -14.66
CA ASP A 182 -9.66 16.69 -16.09
C ASP A 182 -8.21 16.25 -16.35
N THR A 183 -7.35 16.28 -15.32
CA THR A 183 -5.89 16.13 -15.46
C THR A 183 -5.31 14.93 -14.70
N CYS A 184 -6.00 14.43 -13.68
CA CYS A 184 -5.63 13.21 -12.99
C CYS A 184 -5.86 11.98 -13.88
N ASN A 185 -5.13 10.91 -13.58
CA ASN A 185 -5.27 9.65 -14.29
C ASN A 185 -5.45 8.52 -13.27
N PHE A 186 -6.71 8.17 -13.08
CA PHE A 186 -7.13 7.01 -12.30
C PHE A 186 -7.68 5.95 -13.23
N ALA A 187 -7.15 4.74 -13.10
CA ALA A 187 -7.52 3.64 -13.97
C ALA A 187 -7.68 2.34 -13.17
N GLU A 188 -8.62 1.54 -13.62
CA GLU A 188 -8.88 0.20 -13.11
C GLU A 188 -8.80 -0.82 -14.25
N TYR A 189 -8.23 -1.98 -13.98
CA TYR A 189 -8.11 -3.03 -15.00
C TYR A 189 -8.24 -4.42 -14.40
N ALA A 190 -9.17 -5.23 -14.92
CA ALA A 190 -9.37 -6.63 -14.52
C ALA A 190 -9.47 -6.86 -12.99
N ASN A 191 -10.01 -5.89 -12.25
CA ASN A 191 -10.27 -6.01 -10.82
C ASN A 191 -11.37 -7.04 -10.57
N ARG A 192 -11.33 -7.67 -9.39
CA ARG A 192 -12.21 -8.79 -9.01
C ARG A 192 -12.94 -8.49 -7.71
N GLY A 193 -13.96 -9.29 -7.40
CA GLY A 193 -14.70 -9.19 -6.15
C GLY A 193 -15.96 -8.32 -6.24
N PRO A 194 -16.72 -8.21 -5.14
CA PRO A 194 -17.97 -7.46 -5.11
C PRO A 194 -17.78 -5.94 -5.29
N GLY A 195 -16.70 -5.35 -4.74
CA GLY A 195 -16.44 -3.92 -4.89
C GLY A 195 -16.14 -3.54 -6.35
N ALA A 196 -15.37 -4.38 -7.05
CA ALA A 196 -15.01 -4.14 -8.46
C ALA A 196 -16.22 -4.16 -9.40
N ARG A 197 -17.27 -4.93 -9.09
CA ARG A 197 -18.48 -5.02 -9.91
C ARG A 197 -19.41 -3.81 -9.79
N GLN A 198 -19.20 -2.98 -8.77
CA GLN A 198 -20.09 -1.87 -8.44
C GLN A 198 -19.54 -0.52 -8.85
N ILE A 199 -18.24 -0.42 -9.15
CA ILE A 199 -17.60 0.83 -9.55
C ILE A 199 -18.06 1.22 -10.95
N ARG A 200 -18.49 2.47 -11.11
CA ARG A 200 -19.04 3.03 -12.36
C ARG A 200 -18.11 4.01 -13.07
N GLY A 201 -16.81 3.99 -12.73
CA GLY A 201 -15.79 4.90 -13.24
C GLY A 201 -15.30 4.55 -14.63
#